data_AF-A0A2T3CM23-F1
#
_entry.id   AF-A0A2T3CM23-F1
#
_cell.length_a   1.000
_cell.length_b   1.000
_cell.length_c   1.000
_cell.angle_alpha   90.00
_cell.angle_beta   90.00
_cell.angle_gamma   90.00
#
_symmetry.space_group_name_H-M   'P 1'
#
loop_
_entity.id
_entity.type
_entity.pdbx_description
1 polymer ?
#
loop_
_entity_poly.entity_id
_entity_poly.type
_entity_poly.pdbx_seq_one_letter_code
_entity_poly.pdbx_strand_id
1 'polypeptide(L)'
;MKLIVKVFPEITIKSRPVRKRFIRQLGRNIRTVLKDLDPALAVNGVWDNLEVVTRIEDEKVLREMTERLTCMPGIAHFLQVDEYPLGDFDDIVAKCKAHFGHLLAGKRFAVRCKRGGHHDFTSMDVDRYVGSQLRQQCGAAGIDLRNPEVEVRIEVRDKLLYVIHSQHKGIGGYPLGALEQTLVLMSGGFDSTVAAYQMMRRGLMTHFCFFNLGGRAHELGVMEVAHFLWKKYGSSQRVLFVSVPFEEVVGEILGKVDNSYMGVTLKRMMLRAATNIADRLEIDALVTGEAISQVSSQTLPNLAIIDSATEKLVLRPLLASHKQDIIDQANQIGTAEFAKHMPEYCGVISVNPTTCAKRHRVDHEEKQFDMAVLERALERARLISIDHVIDELSQDIQIEEVSQALAGQVVIDIRHPDAQEDQPLELDGIEVKALPFYALNSRFKELDATRQYLLYCDKGVMSRLHAHHLLSEGHANVRVYRPT
;
A
#
# COMPACT_ATOMS: atom_id res chain seq x y z
N MET A 1 -14.25 11.84 -18.08
CA MET A 1 -12.97 11.16 -18.38
C MET A 1 -13.20 9.67 -18.68
N LYS A 2 -12.55 9.10 -19.71
CA LYS A 2 -12.53 7.64 -19.98
C LYS A 2 -11.11 7.09 -19.80
N LEU A 3 -11.01 5.97 -19.09
CA LEU A 3 -9.76 5.23 -18.90
C LEU A 3 -9.86 3.83 -19.48
N ILE A 4 -8.79 3.37 -20.14
CA ILE A 4 -8.60 1.98 -20.53
C ILE A 4 -7.53 1.37 -19.63
N VAL A 5 -7.95 0.50 -18.73
CA VAL A 5 -7.09 -0.21 -17.79
C VAL A 5 -6.59 -1.50 -18.43
N LYS A 6 -5.27 -1.61 -18.56
CA LYS A 6 -4.58 -2.81 -19.03
C LYS A 6 -4.17 -3.67 -17.83
N VAL A 7 -4.61 -4.91 -17.82
CA VAL A 7 -4.32 -5.85 -16.74
C VAL A 7 -2.87 -6.33 -16.77
N PHE A 8 -2.37 -6.84 -15.64
CA PHE A 8 -1.05 -7.47 -15.55
C PHE A 8 -0.85 -8.57 -16.62
N PRO A 9 0.29 -8.61 -17.34
CA PRO A 9 0.49 -9.55 -18.44
C PRO A 9 0.32 -11.03 -18.07
N GLU A 10 0.66 -11.44 -16.84
CA GLU A 10 0.43 -12.84 -16.44
C GLU A 10 -1.07 -13.22 -16.38
N ILE A 11 -1.98 -12.25 -16.33
CA ILE A 11 -3.44 -12.49 -16.40
C ILE A 11 -3.86 -12.84 -17.83
N THR A 12 -3.21 -12.27 -18.85
CA THR A 12 -3.63 -12.47 -20.25
C THR A 12 -3.33 -13.88 -20.75
N ILE A 13 -2.26 -14.50 -20.25
CA ILE A 13 -1.86 -15.89 -20.56
C ILE A 13 -2.73 -16.96 -19.87
N LYS A 14 -3.62 -16.58 -18.93
CA LYS A 14 -4.50 -17.53 -18.25
C LYS A 14 -5.62 -18.01 -19.19
N SER A 15 -6.17 -19.19 -18.88
CA SER A 15 -7.35 -19.71 -19.58
C SER A 15 -8.52 -18.72 -19.54
N ARG A 16 -9.37 -18.74 -20.56
CA ARG A 16 -10.49 -17.79 -20.69
C ARG A 16 -11.38 -17.69 -19.44
N PRO A 17 -11.76 -18.80 -18.76
CA PRO A 17 -12.54 -18.71 -17.52
C PRO A 17 -11.79 -18.00 -16.37
N VAL A 18 -10.51 -18.34 -16.18
CA VAL A 18 -9.67 -17.77 -15.12
C VAL A 18 -9.43 -16.29 -15.38
N ARG A 19 -9.09 -15.91 -16.62
CA ARG A 19 -8.93 -14.51 -17.02
C ARG A 19 -10.21 -13.70 -16.78
N LYS A 20 -11.37 -14.25 -17.13
CA LYS A 20 -12.66 -13.60 -16.88
C LYS A 20 -12.92 -13.38 -15.39
N ARG A 21 -12.52 -14.32 -14.53
CA ARG A 21 -12.60 -14.17 -13.06
C ARG A 21 -11.73 -13.02 -12.57
N PHE A 22 -10.47 -12.95 -13.01
CA PHE A 22 -9.56 -11.86 -12.64
C PHE A 22 -10.08 -10.49 -13.08
N ILE A 23 -10.54 -10.35 -14.32
CA ILE A 23 -11.07 -9.07 -14.84
C ILE A 23 -12.31 -8.63 -14.05
N ARG A 24 -13.21 -9.56 -13.74
CA ARG A 24 -14.39 -9.26 -12.90
C ARG A 24 -13.99 -8.81 -11.50
N GLN A 25 -13.01 -9.48 -10.89
CA GLN A 25 -12.54 -9.12 -9.56
C GLN A 25 -11.87 -7.74 -9.57
N LEU A 26 -11.00 -7.46 -10.53
CA LEU A 26 -10.39 -6.14 -10.68
C LEU A 26 -11.43 -5.04 -10.88
N GLY A 27 -12.45 -5.28 -11.72
CA GLY A 27 -13.55 -4.34 -11.89
C GLY A 27 -14.36 -4.09 -10.61
N ARG A 28 -14.48 -5.08 -9.71
CA ARG A 28 -15.05 -4.87 -8.37
C ARG A 28 -14.12 -4.03 -7.51
N ASN A 29 -12.82 -4.32 -7.51
CA ASN A 29 -11.84 -3.60 -6.72
C ASN A 29 -11.81 -2.11 -7.09
N ILE A 30 -11.81 -1.79 -8.39
CA ILE A 30 -11.88 -0.40 -8.89
C ILE A 30 -13.14 0.29 -8.35
N ARG A 31 -14.32 -0.36 -8.48
CA ARG A 31 -15.58 0.20 -7.99
C ARG A 31 -15.56 0.43 -6.48
N THR A 32 -15.00 -0.48 -5.70
CA THR A 32 -14.91 -0.32 -4.23
C THR A 32 -14.00 0.84 -3.85
N VAL A 33 -12.81 0.92 -4.43
CA VAL A 33 -11.77 1.90 -4.04
C VAL A 33 -12.10 3.33 -4.47
N LEU A 34 -12.83 3.49 -5.58
CA LEU A 34 -13.20 4.80 -6.12
C LEU A 34 -14.63 5.24 -5.74
N LYS A 35 -15.36 4.43 -4.96
CA LYS A 35 -16.78 4.68 -4.65
C LYS A 35 -17.03 6.02 -3.95
N ASP A 36 -16.14 6.43 -3.06
CA ASP A 36 -16.22 7.70 -2.32
C ASP A 36 -15.92 8.92 -3.20
N LEU A 37 -15.21 8.73 -4.31
CA LEU A 37 -14.89 9.80 -5.27
C LEU A 37 -15.96 9.93 -6.35
N ASP A 38 -16.47 8.81 -6.85
CA ASP A 38 -17.55 8.76 -7.84
C ASP A 38 -18.46 7.55 -7.59
N PRO A 39 -19.60 7.73 -6.90
CA PRO A 39 -20.57 6.67 -6.68
C PRO A 39 -21.23 6.15 -7.98
N ALA A 40 -21.21 6.94 -9.06
CA ALA A 40 -21.80 6.62 -10.36
C ALA A 40 -20.78 6.05 -11.37
N LEU A 41 -19.55 5.75 -10.92
CA LEU A 41 -18.46 5.24 -11.75
C LEU A 41 -18.86 3.98 -12.53
N ALA A 42 -18.76 4.03 -13.85
CA ALA A 42 -19.02 2.88 -14.70
C ALA A 42 -17.71 2.11 -14.94
N VAL A 43 -17.73 0.79 -14.66
CA VAL A 43 -16.58 -0.10 -14.86
C VAL A 43 -17.01 -1.34 -15.64
N ASN A 44 -16.57 -1.44 -16.90
CA ASN A 44 -16.95 -2.51 -17.83
C ASN A 44 -15.74 -3.34 -18.24
N GLY A 45 -15.83 -4.66 -18.14
CA GLY A 45 -14.75 -5.57 -18.56
C GLY A 45 -14.88 -5.96 -20.02
N VAL A 46 -13.85 -5.68 -20.81
CA VAL A 46 -13.77 -5.99 -22.24
C VAL A 46 -12.55 -6.88 -22.50
N TRP A 47 -12.80 -8.19 -22.60
CA TRP A 47 -11.85 -9.26 -22.95
C TRP A 47 -10.55 -9.34 -22.13
N ASP A 48 -9.61 -8.43 -22.32
CA ASP A 48 -8.31 -8.29 -21.66
C ASP A 48 -8.12 -6.95 -20.92
N ASN A 49 -9.10 -6.04 -21.00
CA ASN A 49 -9.04 -4.69 -20.43
C ASN A 49 -10.29 -4.39 -19.60
N LEU A 50 -10.21 -3.31 -18.81
CA LEU A 50 -11.38 -2.68 -18.21
C LEU A 50 -11.51 -1.25 -18.73
N GLU A 51 -12.72 -0.85 -19.05
CA GLU A 51 -13.08 0.53 -19.31
C GLU A 51 -13.64 1.13 -18.03
N VAL A 52 -13.07 2.25 -17.61
CA VAL A 52 -13.53 3.03 -16.46
C VAL A 52 -13.98 4.39 -16.97
N VAL A 53 -15.24 4.75 -16.72
CA VAL A 53 -15.82 6.00 -17.19
C VAL A 53 -16.37 6.77 -15.99
N THR A 54 -15.89 7.99 -15.82
CA THR A 54 -16.38 8.95 -14.83
C THR A 54 -16.85 10.23 -15.52
N ARG A 55 -17.90 10.83 -14.97
CA ARG A 55 -18.42 12.15 -15.37
C ARG A 55 -17.89 13.28 -14.50
N ILE A 56 -17.05 12.97 -13.50
CA ILE A 56 -16.39 13.98 -12.70
C ILE A 56 -15.41 14.76 -13.59
N GLU A 57 -15.42 16.08 -13.45
CA GLU A 57 -14.54 17.02 -14.15
C GLU A 57 -13.56 17.72 -13.20
N ASP A 58 -13.78 17.62 -11.88
CA ASP A 58 -12.89 18.19 -10.87
C ASP A 58 -11.49 17.56 -10.95
N GLU A 59 -10.50 18.36 -11.34
CA GLU A 59 -9.11 17.91 -11.55
C GLU A 59 -8.48 17.27 -10.30
N LYS A 60 -8.82 17.77 -9.10
CA LYS A 60 -8.30 17.24 -7.85
C LYS A 60 -8.83 15.82 -7.60
N VAL A 61 -10.13 15.61 -7.85
CA VAL A 61 -10.74 14.28 -7.73
C VAL A 61 -10.18 13.33 -8.79
N LEU A 62 -9.96 13.80 -10.02
CA LEU A 62 -9.38 12.99 -11.09
C LEU A 62 -7.91 12.59 -10.79
N ARG A 63 -7.14 13.48 -10.18
CA ARG A 63 -5.77 13.18 -9.71
C ARG A 63 -5.79 12.10 -8.63
N GLU A 64 -6.63 12.25 -7.61
CA GLU A 64 -6.80 11.25 -6.55
C GLU A 64 -7.25 9.88 -7.12
N MET A 65 -8.18 9.85 -8.09
CA MET A 65 -8.56 8.61 -8.77
C MET A 65 -7.36 7.95 -9.47
N THR A 66 -6.53 8.75 -10.15
CA THR A 66 -5.33 8.29 -10.83
C THR A 66 -4.36 7.66 -9.85
N GLU A 67 -4.07 8.32 -8.73
CA GLU A 67 -3.18 7.81 -7.67
C GLU A 67 -3.67 6.50 -7.03
N ARG A 68 -4.97 6.40 -6.76
CA ARG A 68 -5.56 5.15 -6.24
C ARG A 68 -5.46 4.01 -7.25
N LEU A 69 -5.60 4.30 -8.54
CA LEU A 69 -5.45 3.30 -9.60
C LEU A 69 -3.99 2.89 -9.81
N THR A 70 -3.01 3.79 -9.69
CA THR A 70 -1.59 3.42 -9.81
C THR A 70 -1.16 2.48 -8.69
N CYS A 71 -1.74 2.61 -7.49
CA CYS A 71 -1.48 1.75 -6.34
C CYS A 71 -2.28 0.43 -6.31
N MET A 72 -3.11 0.14 -7.32
CA MET A 72 -4.02 -1.01 -7.28
C MET A 72 -3.40 -2.31 -7.84
N PRO A 73 -3.37 -3.41 -7.06
CA PRO A 73 -2.95 -4.71 -7.57
C PRO A 73 -3.82 -5.19 -8.72
N GLY A 74 -3.20 -5.73 -9.77
CA GLY A 74 -3.87 -6.18 -11.00
C GLY A 74 -3.73 -5.23 -12.19
N ILE A 75 -3.41 -3.96 -11.96
CA ILE A 75 -3.26 -2.94 -13.01
C ILE A 75 -1.80 -2.87 -13.47
N ALA A 76 -1.52 -3.17 -14.73
CA ALA A 76 -0.20 -2.96 -15.32
C ALA A 76 0.03 -1.49 -15.63
N HIS A 77 -0.93 -0.89 -16.33
CA HIS A 77 -0.99 0.51 -16.67
C HIS A 77 -2.41 0.84 -17.12
N PHE A 78 -2.73 2.12 -17.20
CA PHE A 78 -3.99 2.58 -17.77
C PHE A 78 -3.77 3.82 -18.62
N LEU A 79 -4.64 3.99 -19.61
CA LEU A 79 -4.60 5.06 -20.59
C LEU A 79 -5.77 6.00 -20.35
N GLN A 80 -5.51 7.30 -20.28
CA GLN A 80 -6.57 8.30 -20.39
C GLN A 80 -6.83 8.57 -21.86
N VAL A 81 -8.09 8.39 -22.27
CA VAL A 81 -8.46 8.42 -23.70
C VAL A 81 -9.72 9.22 -23.95
N ASP A 82 -9.80 9.76 -25.16
CA ASP A 82 -11.07 10.08 -25.81
C ASP A 82 -11.38 9.02 -26.85
N GLU A 83 -12.65 8.65 -26.95
CA GLU A 83 -13.16 7.65 -27.89
C GLU A 83 -13.99 8.32 -28.99
N TYR A 84 -13.73 7.93 -30.24
CA TYR A 84 -14.47 8.34 -31.41
C TYR A 84 -14.80 7.13 -32.30
N PRO A 85 -15.84 7.20 -33.15
CA PRO A 85 -15.91 6.35 -34.33
C PRO A 85 -14.63 6.51 -35.17
N LEU A 86 -14.15 5.42 -35.78
CA LEU A 86 -12.89 5.42 -36.52
C LEU A 86 -12.83 6.45 -37.66
N GLY A 87 -13.90 6.53 -38.46
CA GLY A 87 -13.94 7.41 -39.64
C GLY A 87 -12.90 7.03 -40.70
N ASP A 88 -12.55 8.00 -41.54
CA ASP A 88 -11.43 7.91 -42.47
C ASP A 88 -10.14 8.56 -41.90
N PHE A 89 -9.10 8.68 -42.72
CA PHE A 89 -7.84 9.26 -42.27
C PHE A 89 -7.95 10.77 -41.99
N ASP A 90 -8.81 11.49 -42.68
CA ASP A 90 -9.05 12.92 -42.42
C ASP A 90 -9.82 13.12 -41.12
N ASP A 91 -10.76 12.23 -40.79
CA ASP A 91 -11.41 12.19 -39.48
C ASP A 91 -10.37 12.00 -38.36
N ILE A 92 -9.45 11.03 -38.51
CA ILE A 92 -8.38 10.79 -37.53
C ILE A 92 -7.51 12.04 -37.37
N VAL A 93 -7.14 12.71 -38.47
CA VAL A 93 -6.39 13.97 -38.45
C VAL A 93 -7.13 15.05 -37.68
N ALA A 94 -8.42 15.24 -37.97
CA ALA A 94 -9.23 16.25 -37.31
C ALA A 94 -9.30 16.03 -35.79
N LYS A 95 -9.48 14.77 -35.36
CA LYS A 95 -9.46 14.43 -33.93
C LYS A 95 -8.08 14.64 -33.31
N CYS A 96 -7.01 14.16 -33.94
CA CYS A 96 -5.66 14.36 -33.41
C CYS A 96 -5.32 15.86 -33.30
N LYS A 97 -5.71 16.67 -34.29
CA LYS A 97 -5.50 18.12 -34.29
C LYS A 97 -6.25 18.81 -33.16
N ALA A 98 -7.51 18.42 -32.90
CA ALA A 98 -8.29 18.98 -31.80
C ALA A 98 -7.60 18.78 -30.43
N HIS A 99 -6.98 17.62 -30.22
CA HIS A 99 -6.34 17.27 -28.94
C HIS A 99 -4.89 17.73 -28.82
N PHE A 100 -4.10 17.58 -29.89
CA PHE A 100 -2.66 17.83 -29.84
C PHE A 100 -2.22 19.09 -30.56
N GLY A 101 -3.04 19.70 -31.41
CA GLY A 101 -2.61 20.78 -32.32
C GLY A 101 -1.90 21.93 -31.62
N HIS A 102 -2.40 22.35 -30.45
CA HIS A 102 -1.79 23.40 -29.63
C HIS A 102 -0.43 23.02 -29.03
N LEU A 103 -0.16 21.72 -28.81
CA LEU A 103 1.10 21.20 -28.28
C LEU A 103 2.18 21.06 -29.36
N LEU A 104 1.80 21.01 -30.64
CA LEU A 104 2.73 20.74 -31.74
C LEU A 104 3.48 21.98 -32.22
N ALA A 105 2.95 23.19 -31.99
CA ALA A 105 3.52 24.42 -32.50
C ALA A 105 4.99 24.60 -32.06
N GLY A 106 5.90 24.73 -33.04
CA GLY A 106 7.34 24.87 -32.78
C GLY A 106 8.03 23.61 -32.24
N LYS A 107 7.33 22.48 -32.13
CA LYS A 107 7.86 21.23 -31.57
C LYS A 107 8.16 20.18 -32.63
N ARG A 108 9.09 19.28 -32.31
CA ARG A 108 9.31 18.04 -33.07
C ARG A 108 8.47 16.93 -32.47
N PHE A 109 7.71 16.21 -33.29
CA PHE A 109 6.77 15.22 -32.79
C PHE A 109 6.82 13.89 -33.55
N ALA A 110 6.16 12.87 -33.02
CA ALA A 110 5.89 11.62 -33.70
C ALA A 110 4.43 11.21 -33.53
N VAL A 111 3.84 10.61 -34.56
CA VAL A 111 2.57 9.88 -34.43
C VAL A 111 2.89 8.42 -34.10
N ARG A 112 2.15 7.87 -33.14
CA ARG A 112 2.28 6.48 -32.69
C ARG A 112 0.92 5.81 -32.69
N CYS A 113 0.60 5.13 -33.79
CA CYS A 113 -0.61 4.36 -33.95
C CYS A 113 -0.42 2.91 -33.54
N LYS A 114 -1.29 2.41 -32.66
CA LYS A 114 -1.50 0.96 -32.44
C LYS A 114 -2.77 0.52 -33.14
N ARG A 115 -2.78 -0.69 -33.68
CA ARG A 115 -3.93 -1.25 -34.42
C ARG A 115 -4.32 -2.62 -33.85
N GLY A 116 -5.60 -2.79 -33.55
CA GLY A 116 -6.21 -4.08 -33.18
C GLY A 116 -7.45 -4.35 -34.03
N GLY A 117 -7.57 -5.54 -34.60
CA GLY A 117 -8.66 -5.90 -35.51
C GLY A 117 -8.21 -6.01 -36.97
N HIS A 118 -9.19 -6.04 -37.89
CA HIS A 118 -8.97 -6.20 -39.33
C HIS A 118 -9.27 -4.89 -40.07
N HIS A 119 -8.28 -4.40 -40.82
CA HIS A 119 -8.34 -3.14 -41.57
C HIS A 119 -7.55 -3.27 -42.86
N ASP A 120 -7.92 -2.50 -43.89
CA ASP A 120 -7.23 -2.47 -45.19
C ASP A 120 -5.98 -1.56 -45.19
N PHE A 121 -5.60 -1.04 -44.02
CA PHE A 121 -4.45 -0.18 -43.82
C PHE A 121 -3.57 -0.66 -42.65
N THR A 122 -2.31 -0.27 -42.66
CA THR A 122 -1.37 -0.53 -41.57
C THR A 122 -1.31 0.64 -40.58
N SER A 123 -0.81 0.42 -39.37
CA SER A 123 -0.55 1.51 -38.42
C SER A 123 0.46 2.52 -38.99
N MET A 124 1.41 2.06 -39.80
CA MET A 124 2.40 2.93 -40.45
C MET A 124 1.76 3.85 -41.50
N ASP A 125 0.68 3.42 -42.16
CA ASP A 125 -0.05 4.27 -43.11
C ASP A 125 -0.76 5.40 -42.38
N VAL A 126 -1.38 5.10 -41.24
CA VAL A 126 -1.96 6.10 -40.34
C VAL A 126 -0.88 7.05 -39.83
N ASP A 127 0.22 6.54 -39.29
CA ASP A 127 1.32 7.35 -38.75
C ASP A 127 1.85 8.35 -39.79
N ARG A 128 2.09 7.89 -41.03
CA ARG A 128 2.59 8.73 -42.12
C ARG A 128 1.58 9.78 -42.52
N TYR A 129 0.33 9.39 -42.74
CA TYR A 129 -0.70 10.31 -43.22
C TYR A 129 -1.02 11.38 -42.18
N VAL A 130 -1.34 10.95 -40.95
CA VAL A 130 -1.68 11.83 -39.84
C VAL A 130 -0.49 12.73 -39.48
N GLY A 131 0.72 12.18 -39.42
CA GLY A 131 1.92 12.96 -39.14
C GLY A 131 2.18 14.03 -40.19
N SER A 132 2.01 13.71 -41.48
CA SER A 132 2.16 14.68 -42.56
C SER A 132 1.16 15.83 -42.43
N GLN A 133 -0.12 15.52 -42.22
CA GLN A 133 -1.18 16.53 -42.10
C GLN A 133 -1.00 17.40 -40.85
N LEU A 134 -0.72 16.80 -39.68
CA LEU A 134 -0.49 17.57 -38.45
C LEU A 134 0.71 18.51 -38.58
N ARG A 135 1.79 18.07 -39.22
CA ARG A 135 2.96 18.92 -39.49
C ARG A 135 2.58 20.15 -40.32
N GLN A 136 1.81 19.97 -41.39
CA GLN A 136 1.39 21.05 -42.27
C GLN A 136 0.41 22.01 -41.61
N GLN A 137 -0.49 21.49 -40.76
CA GLN A 137 -1.63 22.23 -40.23
C GLN A 137 -1.44 22.82 -38.82
N CYS A 138 -0.45 22.36 -38.05
CA CYS A 138 -0.29 22.70 -36.63
C CYS A 138 1.01 23.46 -36.30
N GLY A 139 1.73 23.98 -37.30
CA GLY A 139 2.94 24.78 -37.09
C GLY A 139 4.09 24.00 -36.43
N ALA A 140 4.15 22.69 -36.59
CA ALA A 140 5.19 21.86 -36.00
C ALA A 140 6.56 22.11 -36.65
N ALA A 141 7.62 22.12 -35.85
CA ALA A 141 8.99 22.31 -36.34
C ALA A 141 9.46 21.13 -37.22
N GLY A 142 8.96 19.92 -36.96
CA GLY A 142 9.26 18.75 -37.77
C GLY A 142 8.79 17.44 -37.15
N ILE A 143 9.16 16.32 -37.78
CA ILE A 143 8.88 14.97 -37.28
C ILE A 143 10.20 14.36 -36.79
N ASP A 144 10.21 13.78 -35.58
CA ASP A 144 11.33 13.01 -35.05
C ASP A 144 10.84 11.66 -34.51
N LEU A 145 11.19 10.57 -35.20
CA LEU A 145 10.76 9.23 -34.80
C LEU A 145 11.62 8.62 -33.68
N ARG A 146 12.76 9.21 -33.35
CA ARG A 146 13.69 8.71 -32.32
C ARG A 146 13.47 9.44 -31.00
N ASN A 147 13.54 10.78 -31.04
CA ASN A 147 13.46 11.65 -29.87
C ASN A 147 12.42 12.76 -30.08
N PRO A 148 11.12 12.42 -30.16
CA PRO A 148 10.07 13.42 -30.23
C PRO A 148 9.92 14.19 -28.91
N GLU A 149 9.65 15.49 -28.99
CA GLU A 149 9.23 16.30 -27.83
C GLU A 149 7.76 16.03 -27.48
N VAL A 150 6.93 15.69 -28.48
CA VAL A 150 5.52 15.34 -28.32
C VAL A 150 5.21 14.05 -29.06
N GLU A 151 4.52 13.12 -28.40
CA GLU A 151 3.97 11.92 -29.04
C GLU A 151 2.45 12.01 -29.18
N VAL A 152 1.97 12.03 -30.43
CA VAL A 152 0.54 11.90 -30.76
C VAL A 152 0.22 10.42 -30.77
N ARG A 153 -0.32 9.92 -29.66
CA ARG A 153 -0.60 8.49 -29.46
C ARG A 153 -2.06 8.20 -29.77
N ILE A 154 -2.29 7.24 -30.66
CA ILE A 154 -3.63 6.78 -31.03
C ILE A 154 -3.71 5.25 -31.06
N GLU A 155 -4.87 4.70 -30.71
CA GLU A 155 -5.16 3.27 -30.89
C GLU A 155 -6.42 3.13 -31.74
N VAL A 156 -6.30 2.44 -32.87
CA VAL A 156 -7.43 2.02 -33.70
C VAL A 156 -7.81 0.60 -33.29
N ARG A 157 -9.05 0.40 -32.85
CA ARG A 157 -9.57 -0.93 -32.51
C ARG A 157 -10.92 -1.15 -33.18
N ASP A 158 -10.97 -2.11 -34.11
CA ASP A 158 -12.15 -2.37 -34.93
C ASP A 158 -12.71 -1.08 -35.57
N LYS A 159 -13.87 -0.60 -35.13
CA LYS A 159 -14.51 0.64 -35.64
C LYS A 159 -14.34 1.86 -34.75
N LEU A 160 -13.41 1.81 -33.79
CA LEU A 160 -13.17 2.87 -32.81
C LEU A 160 -11.76 3.44 -32.94
N LEU A 161 -11.66 4.75 -32.73
CA LEU A 161 -10.42 5.50 -32.57
C LEU A 161 -10.32 5.96 -31.12
N TYR A 162 -9.19 5.64 -30.48
CA TYR A 162 -8.81 6.17 -29.18
C TYR A 162 -7.68 7.17 -29.33
N VAL A 163 -7.89 8.39 -28.85
CA VAL A 163 -6.86 9.41 -28.74
C VAL A 163 -6.30 9.36 -27.31
N ILE A 164 -5.00 9.08 -27.15
CA ILE A 164 -4.38 8.77 -25.85
C ILE A 164 -3.61 9.98 -25.33
N HIS A 165 -4.12 10.59 -24.26
CA HIS A 165 -3.52 11.76 -23.61
C HIS A 165 -2.35 11.36 -22.72
N SER A 166 -2.59 10.46 -21.79
CA SER A 166 -1.62 10.04 -20.78
C SER A 166 -1.63 8.52 -20.60
N GLN A 167 -0.51 8.01 -20.09
CA GLN A 167 -0.37 6.62 -19.66
C GLN A 167 0.22 6.61 -18.27
N HIS A 168 -0.48 5.97 -17.34
CA HIS A 168 -0.06 5.84 -15.95
C HIS A 168 0.33 4.40 -15.67
N LYS A 169 1.49 4.19 -15.04
CA LYS A 169 1.95 2.85 -14.64
C LYS A 169 1.23 2.42 -13.37
N GLY A 170 0.74 1.18 -13.34
CA GLY A 170 0.27 0.55 -12.12
C GLY A 170 1.33 -0.35 -11.50
N ILE A 171 1.06 -0.88 -10.31
CA ILE A 171 1.99 -1.79 -9.61
C ILE A 171 2.02 -3.21 -10.20
N GLY A 172 1.12 -3.56 -11.12
CA GLY A 172 1.01 -4.90 -11.70
C GLY A 172 0.43 -5.92 -10.72
N GLY A 173 0.82 -7.18 -10.85
CA GLY A 173 0.36 -8.24 -9.96
C GLY A 173 -1.07 -8.71 -10.23
N TYR A 174 -1.73 -9.34 -9.26
CA TYR A 174 -3.09 -9.87 -9.44
C TYR A 174 -4.12 -9.06 -8.66
N PRO A 175 -5.39 -9.04 -9.11
CA PRO A 175 -6.45 -8.35 -8.39
C PRO A 175 -6.66 -8.96 -7.00
N LEU A 176 -6.66 -8.12 -5.97
CA LEU A 176 -6.94 -8.55 -4.60
C LEU A 176 -8.28 -9.27 -4.48
N GLY A 177 -8.29 -10.35 -3.68
CA GLY A 177 -9.47 -11.21 -3.50
C GLY A 177 -9.73 -12.17 -4.67
N ALA A 178 -8.84 -12.23 -5.65
CA ALA A 178 -8.92 -13.23 -6.72
C ALA A 178 -8.17 -14.53 -6.41
N LEU A 179 -7.30 -14.50 -5.40
CA LEU A 179 -6.54 -15.62 -4.85
C LEU A 179 -6.93 -15.85 -3.37
N GLU A 180 -6.22 -16.77 -2.73
CA GLU A 180 -6.41 -17.21 -1.35
C GLU A 180 -6.10 -16.10 -0.31
N GLN A 181 -6.48 -16.37 0.93
CA GLN A 181 -6.20 -15.50 2.07
C GLN A 181 -4.89 -15.91 2.74
N THR A 182 -4.22 -14.97 3.38
CA THR A 182 -2.99 -15.20 4.14
C THR A 182 -3.00 -14.43 5.45
N LEU A 183 -2.28 -14.94 6.45
CA LEU A 183 -2.05 -14.24 7.72
C LEU A 183 -0.58 -13.81 7.81
N VAL A 184 -0.31 -12.51 7.65
CA VAL A 184 1.03 -11.94 7.77
C VAL A 184 1.34 -11.64 9.23
N LEU A 185 2.46 -12.16 9.71
CA LEU A 185 3.05 -11.76 10.99
C LEU A 185 3.65 -10.35 10.84
N MET A 186 2.90 -9.36 11.31
CA MET A 186 3.20 -7.94 11.18
C MET A 186 3.94 -7.46 12.44
N SER A 187 5.18 -7.00 12.28
CA SER A 187 5.97 -6.40 13.36
C SER A 187 6.06 -4.87 13.26
N GLY A 188 5.56 -4.29 12.16
CA GLY A 188 5.71 -2.87 11.84
C GLY A 188 7.10 -2.44 11.34
N GLY A 189 8.10 -3.32 11.40
CA GLY A 189 9.42 -3.08 10.84
C GLY A 189 9.45 -3.16 9.30
N PHE A 190 10.62 -2.87 8.73
CA PHE A 190 10.84 -2.85 7.28
C PHE A 190 10.39 -4.16 6.60
N ASP A 191 10.82 -5.28 7.16
CA ASP A 191 10.71 -6.56 6.47
C ASP A 191 9.27 -7.07 6.44
N SER A 192 8.52 -6.95 7.55
CA SER A 192 7.13 -7.40 7.62
C SER A 192 6.18 -6.53 6.78
N THR A 193 6.44 -5.22 6.70
CA THR A 193 5.65 -4.30 5.87
C THR A 193 5.87 -4.55 4.37
N VAL A 194 7.11 -4.79 3.96
CA VAL A 194 7.45 -5.16 2.58
C VAL A 194 6.88 -6.53 2.22
N ALA A 195 6.97 -7.52 3.12
CA ALA A 195 6.38 -8.84 2.91
C ALA A 195 4.86 -8.76 2.70
N ALA A 196 4.14 -8.00 3.53
CA ALA A 196 2.71 -7.77 3.37
C ALA A 196 2.38 -7.14 2.01
N TYR A 197 3.11 -6.10 1.61
CA TYR A 197 2.97 -5.46 0.31
C TYR A 197 3.17 -6.44 -0.85
N GLN A 198 4.21 -7.26 -0.82
CA GLN A 198 4.47 -8.24 -1.88
C GLN A 198 3.34 -9.27 -2.02
N MET A 199 2.75 -9.70 -0.89
CA MET A 199 1.59 -10.61 -0.91
C MET A 199 0.34 -9.93 -1.48
N MET A 200 0.04 -8.70 -1.04
CA MET A 200 -1.08 -7.91 -1.57
C MET A 200 -0.93 -7.67 -3.09
N ARG A 201 0.29 -7.36 -3.55
CA ARG A 201 0.60 -7.22 -4.98
C ARG A 201 0.37 -8.53 -5.74
N ARG A 202 0.61 -9.69 -5.14
CA ARG A 202 0.26 -10.99 -5.74
C ARG A 202 -1.24 -11.31 -5.70
N GLY A 203 -2.10 -10.42 -5.19
CA GLY A 203 -3.55 -10.56 -5.18
C GLY A 203 -4.10 -11.39 -4.03
N LEU A 204 -3.25 -11.76 -3.06
CA LEU A 204 -3.63 -12.48 -1.84
C LEU A 204 -4.33 -11.54 -0.86
N MET A 205 -5.40 -12.04 -0.22
CA MET A 205 -6.08 -11.29 0.83
C MET A 205 -5.28 -11.39 2.13
N THR A 206 -4.54 -10.33 2.43
CA THR A 206 -3.60 -10.30 3.55
C THR A 206 -4.27 -9.80 4.84
N HIS A 207 -4.46 -10.70 5.80
CA HIS A 207 -4.77 -10.36 7.20
C HIS A 207 -3.46 -10.07 7.95
N PHE A 208 -3.53 -9.24 8.99
CA PHE A 208 -2.39 -8.86 9.81
C PHE A 208 -2.49 -9.51 11.19
N CYS A 209 -1.42 -10.15 11.65
CA CYS A 209 -1.27 -10.68 13.00
C CYS A 209 -0.08 -10.01 13.68
N PHE A 210 -0.36 -9.22 14.70
CA PHE A 210 0.62 -8.57 15.54
C PHE A 210 0.72 -9.30 16.88
N PHE A 211 1.94 -9.59 17.31
CA PHE A 211 2.23 -10.09 18.63
C PHE A 211 2.69 -8.91 19.48
N ASN A 212 1.94 -8.55 20.51
CA ASN A 212 2.25 -7.39 21.33
C ASN A 212 3.29 -7.74 22.41
N LEU A 213 4.53 -7.30 22.20
CA LEU A 213 5.62 -7.40 23.19
C LEU A 213 5.91 -6.06 23.89
N GLY A 214 5.33 -4.97 23.38
CA GLY A 214 5.74 -3.59 23.70
C GLY A 214 4.65 -2.76 24.35
N GLY A 215 3.53 -3.39 24.72
CA GLY A 215 2.36 -2.72 25.26
C GLY A 215 1.63 -1.84 24.24
N ARG A 216 0.82 -0.90 24.73
CA ARG A 216 -0.12 -0.15 23.91
C ARG A 216 0.56 0.67 22.81
N ALA A 217 1.60 1.43 23.12
CA ALA A 217 2.25 2.31 22.14
C ALA A 217 2.79 1.54 20.92
N HIS A 218 3.37 0.36 21.14
CA HIS A 218 3.84 -0.50 20.06
C HIS A 218 2.68 -1.02 19.19
N GLU A 219 1.58 -1.45 19.82
CA GLU A 219 0.36 -1.83 19.12
C GLU A 219 -0.18 -0.72 18.22
N LEU A 220 -0.25 0.53 18.73
CA LEU A 220 -0.73 1.67 17.96
C LEU A 220 0.13 1.90 16.70
N GLY A 221 1.47 1.89 16.84
CA GLY A 221 2.38 2.09 15.70
C GLY A 221 2.25 0.99 14.65
N VAL A 222 2.08 -0.27 15.08
CA VAL A 222 1.91 -1.40 14.14
C VAL A 222 0.53 -1.35 13.46
N MET A 223 -0.52 -0.99 14.19
CA MET A 223 -1.85 -0.74 13.65
C MET A 223 -1.83 0.36 12.58
N GLU A 224 -1.09 1.44 12.83
CA GLU A 224 -0.96 2.58 11.94
C GLU A 224 -0.35 2.20 10.59
N VAL A 225 0.80 1.52 10.60
CA VAL A 225 1.48 1.10 9.36
C VAL A 225 0.70 0.01 8.61
N ALA A 226 0.01 -0.89 9.33
CA ALA A 226 -0.89 -1.87 8.72
C ALA A 226 -2.09 -1.18 8.05
N HIS A 227 -2.68 -0.18 8.70
CA HIS A 227 -3.77 0.60 8.14
C HIS A 227 -3.31 1.41 6.93
N PHE A 228 -2.14 2.04 6.97
CA PHE A 228 -1.56 2.76 5.83
C PHE A 228 -1.40 1.85 4.61
N LEU A 229 -0.77 0.68 4.80
CA LEU A 229 -0.59 -0.33 3.76
C LEU A 229 -1.93 -0.78 3.17
N TRP A 230 -2.87 -1.14 4.04
CA TRP A 230 -4.20 -1.53 3.62
C TRP A 230 -4.93 -0.41 2.87
N LYS A 231 -4.90 0.83 3.39
CA LYS A 231 -5.62 1.94 2.77
C LYS A 231 -5.10 2.21 1.36
N LYS A 232 -3.78 2.23 1.19
CA LYS A 232 -3.10 2.56 -0.07
C LYS A 232 -3.15 1.43 -1.10
N TYR A 233 -2.96 0.17 -0.69
CA TYR A 233 -2.80 -0.96 -1.61
C TYR A 233 -3.91 -2.01 -1.51
N GLY A 234 -4.62 -2.07 -0.37
CA GLY A 234 -5.51 -3.17 0.04
C GLY A 234 -7.01 -2.84 0.08
N SER A 235 -7.40 -1.56 0.05
CA SER A 235 -8.72 -1.08 0.48
C SER A 235 -9.92 -1.53 -0.34
N SER A 236 -9.69 -2.29 -1.42
CA SER A 236 -10.72 -3.04 -2.13
C SER A 236 -11.32 -4.21 -1.36
N GLN A 237 -10.63 -4.70 -0.32
CA GLN A 237 -11.03 -5.83 0.50
C GLN A 237 -11.05 -5.45 1.98
N ARG A 238 -11.95 -6.05 2.75
CA ARG A 238 -11.91 -5.98 4.22
C ARG A 238 -11.09 -7.15 4.75
N VAL A 239 -10.15 -6.84 5.63
CA VAL A 239 -9.25 -7.82 6.27
C VAL A 239 -9.17 -7.52 7.77
N LEU A 240 -8.65 -8.46 8.53
CA LEU A 240 -8.54 -8.35 9.97
C LEU A 240 -7.14 -7.89 10.37
N PHE A 241 -7.08 -7.08 11.42
CA PHE A 241 -5.93 -6.88 12.27
C PHE A 241 -6.16 -7.69 13.56
N VAL A 242 -5.28 -8.64 13.81
CA VAL A 242 -5.30 -9.49 15.00
C VAL A 242 -4.17 -9.07 15.91
N SER A 243 -4.49 -8.63 17.12
CA SER A 243 -3.51 -8.32 18.15
C SER A 243 -3.52 -9.41 19.22
N VAL A 244 -2.37 -10.02 19.46
CA VAL A 244 -2.22 -11.10 20.46
C VAL A 244 -1.28 -10.60 21.56
N PRO A 245 -1.73 -10.46 22.82
CA PRO A 245 -0.88 -10.02 23.92
C PRO A 245 0.19 -11.08 24.21
N PHE A 246 1.46 -10.71 24.09
CA PHE A 246 2.61 -11.63 24.17
C PHE A 246 3.55 -11.30 25.34
N GLU A 247 3.22 -10.32 26.17
CA GLU A 247 4.04 -9.90 27.30
C GLU A 247 4.26 -11.03 28.31
N GLU A 248 3.22 -11.79 28.67
CA GLU A 248 3.34 -12.96 29.55
C GLU A 248 4.14 -14.09 28.89
N VAL A 249 3.97 -14.32 27.59
CA VAL A 249 4.71 -15.34 26.84
C VAL A 249 6.21 -15.02 26.86
N VAL A 250 6.57 -13.76 26.66
CA VAL A 250 7.95 -13.28 26.72
C VAL A 250 8.50 -13.41 28.13
N GLY A 251 7.73 -13.01 29.15
CA GLY A 251 8.11 -13.17 30.56
C GLY A 251 8.41 -14.62 30.94
N GLU A 252 7.58 -15.56 30.48
CA GLU A 252 7.79 -16.98 30.70
C GLU A 252 9.07 -17.48 30.00
N ILE A 253 9.31 -17.07 28.76
CA ILE A 253 10.55 -17.42 28.03
C ILE A 253 11.78 -16.88 28.76
N LEU A 254 11.76 -15.61 29.19
CA LEU A 254 12.87 -14.99 29.93
C LEU A 254 13.17 -15.71 31.25
N GLY A 255 12.15 -16.25 31.91
CA GLY A 255 12.29 -16.95 33.19
C GLY A 255 12.66 -18.43 33.10
N LYS A 256 12.38 -19.10 31.98
CA LYS A 256 12.44 -20.57 31.87
C LYS A 256 13.35 -21.12 30.78
N VAL A 257 13.67 -20.33 29.76
CA VAL A 257 14.40 -20.79 28.58
C VAL A 257 15.83 -20.29 28.64
N ASP A 258 16.79 -21.13 28.26
CA ASP A 258 18.18 -20.71 28.13
C ASP A 258 18.34 -19.53 27.14
N ASN A 259 19.14 -18.54 27.54
CA ASN A 259 19.42 -17.31 26.79
C ASN A 259 19.69 -17.55 25.30
N SER A 260 20.48 -18.58 24.96
CA SER A 260 20.89 -18.83 23.58
C SER A 260 19.75 -19.36 22.68
N TYR A 261 18.68 -19.89 23.28
CA TYR A 261 17.53 -20.50 22.60
C TYR A 261 16.26 -19.64 22.61
N MET A 262 16.20 -18.57 23.42
CA MET A 262 15.03 -17.70 23.59
C MET A 262 14.42 -17.24 22.25
N GLY A 263 15.25 -16.76 21.32
CA GLY A 263 14.76 -16.24 20.03
C GLY A 263 14.11 -17.31 19.13
N VAL A 264 14.63 -18.55 19.15
CA VAL A 264 14.05 -19.67 18.40
C VAL A 264 12.74 -20.11 19.06
N THR A 265 12.72 -20.23 20.39
CA THR A 265 11.51 -20.59 21.14
C THR A 265 10.41 -19.54 20.99
N LEU A 266 10.72 -18.25 21.06
CA LEU A 266 9.74 -17.18 20.85
C LEU A 266 9.09 -17.27 19.47
N LYS A 267 9.88 -17.41 18.41
CA LYS A 267 9.35 -17.52 17.04
C LYS A 267 8.49 -18.76 16.85
N ARG A 268 8.82 -19.87 17.53
CA ARG A 268 7.99 -21.07 17.55
C ARG A 268 6.65 -20.82 18.25
N MET A 269 6.64 -20.10 19.38
CA MET A 269 5.38 -19.71 20.04
C MET A 269 4.54 -18.75 19.19
N MET A 270 5.18 -17.81 18.49
CA MET A 270 4.52 -16.95 17.51
C MET A 270 3.89 -17.75 16.38
N LEU A 271 4.60 -18.72 15.79
CA LEU A 271 4.02 -19.57 14.75
C LEU A 271 2.89 -20.44 15.27
N ARG A 272 2.99 -21.03 16.47
CA ARG A 272 1.90 -21.80 17.09
C ARG A 272 0.65 -20.94 17.29
N ALA A 273 0.82 -19.73 17.82
CA ALA A 273 -0.28 -18.80 18.01
C ALA A 273 -0.89 -18.36 16.66
N ALA A 274 -0.06 -18.00 15.68
CA ALA A 274 -0.50 -17.64 14.34
C ALA A 274 -1.25 -18.79 13.67
N THR A 275 -0.82 -20.04 13.85
CA THR A 275 -1.53 -21.23 13.35
C THR A 275 -2.92 -21.33 13.96
N ASN A 276 -3.04 -21.19 15.28
CA ASN A 276 -4.33 -21.24 15.96
C ASN A 276 -5.29 -20.14 15.47
N ILE A 277 -4.80 -18.92 15.31
CA ILE A 277 -5.58 -17.81 14.72
C ILE A 277 -5.96 -18.11 13.28
N ALA A 278 -5.03 -18.60 12.46
CA ALA A 278 -5.27 -18.95 11.07
C ALA A 278 -6.29 -20.10 10.93
N ASP A 279 -6.29 -21.08 11.84
CA ASP A 279 -7.30 -22.15 11.87
C ASP A 279 -8.70 -21.59 12.16
N ARG A 280 -8.84 -20.67 13.13
CA ARG A 280 -10.11 -19.99 13.44
C ARG A 280 -10.64 -19.17 12.25
N LEU A 281 -9.76 -18.73 11.36
CA LEU A 281 -10.08 -17.91 10.19
C LEU A 281 -10.11 -18.69 8.88
N GLU A 282 -9.91 -20.02 8.91
CA GLU A 282 -9.81 -20.88 7.71
C GLU A 282 -8.74 -20.40 6.71
N ILE A 283 -7.59 -19.96 7.24
CA ILE A 283 -6.43 -19.50 6.47
C ILE A 283 -5.35 -20.59 6.46
N ASP A 284 -4.96 -21.01 5.25
CA ASP A 284 -4.01 -22.12 5.05
C ASP A 284 -2.53 -21.69 5.06
N ALA A 285 -2.26 -20.39 4.91
CA ALA A 285 -0.90 -19.88 4.75
C ALA A 285 -0.57 -18.72 5.70
N LEU A 286 0.60 -18.84 6.34
CA LEU A 286 1.23 -17.79 7.13
C LEU A 286 2.29 -17.08 6.30
N VAL A 287 2.57 -15.82 6.61
CA VAL A 287 3.61 -15.05 5.91
C VAL A 287 4.51 -14.37 6.94
N THR A 288 5.82 -14.44 6.73
CA THR A 288 6.80 -13.71 7.53
C THR A 288 7.70 -12.85 6.65
N GLY A 289 8.26 -11.79 7.23
CA GLY A 289 9.29 -10.96 6.61
C GLY A 289 10.71 -11.49 6.78
N GLU A 290 10.90 -12.79 7.02
CA GLU A 290 12.25 -13.32 7.29
C GLU A 290 13.11 -13.38 6.02
N ALA A 291 14.39 -13.03 6.16
CA ALA A 291 15.43 -13.09 5.14
C ALA A 291 16.63 -13.89 5.66
N ILE A 292 17.21 -14.75 4.81
CA ILE A 292 18.27 -15.68 5.23
C ILE A 292 19.48 -14.90 5.77
N SER A 293 19.95 -15.35 6.95
CA SER A 293 21.18 -14.87 7.58
C SER A 293 21.20 -13.37 7.90
N GLN A 294 20.04 -12.71 7.96
CA GLN A 294 19.95 -11.31 8.41
C GLN A 294 20.17 -11.18 9.93
N VAL A 295 19.65 -12.13 10.71
CA VAL A 295 19.85 -12.23 12.17
C VAL A 295 20.10 -13.68 12.57
N SER A 296 20.62 -13.89 13.77
CA SER A 296 20.96 -15.22 14.32
C SER A 296 19.81 -16.24 14.22
N SER A 297 18.57 -15.81 14.46
CA SER A 297 17.39 -16.68 14.38
C SER A 297 16.94 -17.01 12.94
N GLN A 298 17.54 -16.42 11.91
CA GLN A 298 17.15 -16.56 10.50
C GLN A 298 18.20 -17.32 9.66
N THR A 299 19.03 -18.15 10.29
CA THR A 299 19.85 -19.13 9.58
C THR A 299 18.99 -20.32 9.12
N LEU A 300 19.39 -21.03 8.07
CA LEU A 300 18.64 -22.19 7.58
C LEU A 300 18.34 -23.26 8.65
N PRO A 301 19.29 -23.64 9.54
CA PRO A 301 19.01 -24.58 10.61
C PRO A 301 17.93 -24.07 11.58
N ASN A 302 17.99 -22.78 11.94
CA ASN A 302 17.02 -22.17 12.84
C ASN A 302 15.65 -22.03 12.19
N LEU A 303 15.59 -21.59 10.93
CA LEU A 303 14.33 -21.50 10.16
C LEU A 303 13.65 -22.87 10.04
N ALA A 304 14.40 -23.93 9.76
CA ALA A 304 13.85 -25.29 9.70
C ALA A 304 13.26 -25.75 11.05
N ILE A 305 13.93 -25.42 12.15
CA ILE A 305 13.41 -25.72 13.49
C ILE A 305 12.17 -24.86 13.79
N ILE A 306 12.18 -23.58 13.44
CA ILE A 306 11.04 -22.68 13.62
C ILE A 306 9.82 -23.18 12.84
N ASP A 307 9.99 -23.54 11.57
CA ASP A 307 8.92 -24.04 10.70
C ASP A 307 8.24 -25.28 11.26
N SER A 308 8.98 -26.18 11.91
CA SER A 308 8.40 -27.39 12.52
C SER A 308 7.45 -27.12 13.71
N ALA A 309 7.20 -25.86 14.07
CA ALA A 309 6.16 -25.48 15.02
C ALA A 309 4.77 -25.37 14.38
N THR A 310 4.67 -25.48 13.04
CA THR A 310 3.42 -25.42 12.30
C THR A 310 3.42 -26.37 11.10
N GLU A 311 2.24 -26.89 10.75
CA GLU A 311 2.01 -27.63 9.50
C GLU A 311 1.44 -26.73 8.39
N LYS A 312 1.16 -25.44 8.67
CA LYS A 312 0.71 -24.45 7.69
C LYS A 312 1.84 -24.09 6.72
N LEU A 313 1.50 -23.68 5.50
CA LEU A 313 2.48 -23.15 4.55
C LEU A 313 3.02 -21.80 5.05
N VAL A 314 4.32 -21.69 5.30
CA VAL A 314 4.98 -20.44 5.69
C VAL A 314 5.65 -19.79 4.48
N LEU A 315 5.05 -18.71 3.99
CA LEU A 315 5.56 -17.92 2.87
C LEU A 315 6.57 -16.87 3.34
N ARG A 316 7.73 -16.81 2.67
CA ARG A 316 8.83 -15.88 2.97
C ARG A 316 9.22 -15.10 1.72
N PRO A 317 8.45 -14.07 1.31
CA PRO A 317 8.76 -13.28 0.11
C PRO A 317 10.19 -12.72 0.08
N LEU A 318 10.77 -12.47 1.25
CA LEU A 318 12.08 -11.81 1.39
C LEU A 318 13.23 -12.79 1.64
N LEU A 319 12.98 -14.10 1.58
CA LEU A 319 13.92 -15.14 1.99
C LEU A 319 15.32 -14.96 1.40
N ALA A 320 15.38 -14.56 0.13
CA ALA A 320 16.63 -14.37 -0.62
C ALA A 320 16.92 -12.88 -0.96
N SER A 321 16.19 -11.95 -0.36
CA SER A 321 16.37 -10.51 -0.61
C SER A 321 17.53 -9.94 0.19
N HIS A 322 18.24 -8.96 -0.39
CA HIS A 322 19.21 -8.18 0.38
C HIS A 322 18.50 -7.12 1.23
N LYS A 323 19.11 -6.76 2.38
CA LYS A 323 18.53 -5.75 3.28
C LYS A 323 18.32 -4.40 2.58
N GLN A 324 19.23 -4.00 1.70
CA GLN A 324 19.08 -2.74 0.98
C GLN A 324 17.88 -2.77 0.03
N ASP A 325 17.63 -3.87 -0.69
CA ASP A 325 16.45 -4.01 -1.56
C ASP A 325 15.15 -3.90 -0.75
N ILE A 326 15.12 -4.46 0.46
CA ILE A 326 13.98 -4.35 1.38
C ILE A 326 13.78 -2.89 1.81
N ILE A 327 14.84 -2.18 2.17
CA ILE A 327 14.78 -0.76 2.56
C ILE A 327 14.32 0.11 1.39
N ASP A 328 14.88 -0.11 0.19
CA ASP A 328 14.52 0.62 -1.02
C ASP A 328 13.04 0.38 -1.38
N GLN A 329 12.56 -0.85 -1.25
CA GLN A 329 11.16 -1.16 -1.44
C GLN A 329 10.28 -0.53 -0.37
N ALA A 330 10.69 -0.51 0.91
CA ALA A 330 9.98 0.16 1.99
C ALA A 330 9.88 1.67 1.74
N ASN A 331 10.93 2.31 1.22
CA ASN A 331 10.90 3.71 0.79
C ASN A 331 9.91 3.90 -0.36
N GLN A 332 9.98 3.05 -1.39
CA GLN A 332 9.09 3.11 -2.54
C GLN A 332 7.61 3.00 -2.18
N ILE A 333 7.27 2.15 -1.20
CA ILE A 333 5.88 1.95 -0.77
C ILE A 333 5.44 2.89 0.35
N GLY A 334 6.37 3.70 0.87
CA GLY A 334 6.11 4.68 1.93
C GLY A 334 6.05 4.10 3.35
N THR A 335 6.51 2.87 3.58
CA THR A 335 6.53 2.26 4.93
C THR A 335 7.82 2.48 5.70
N ALA A 336 8.90 2.92 5.03
CA ALA A 336 10.21 3.10 5.66
C ALA A 336 10.18 4.03 6.88
N GLU A 337 9.46 5.15 6.81
CA GLU A 337 9.41 6.11 7.91
C GLU A 337 8.71 5.56 9.15
N PHE A 338 7.64 4.77 8.98
CA PHE A 338 7.01 4.05 10.09
C PHE A 338 7.99 3.05 10.71
N ALA A 339 8.67 2.28 9.86
CA ALA A 339 9.57 1.22 10.28
C ALA A 339 10.80 1.74 11.06
N LYS A 340 11.34 2.92 10.71
CA LYS A 340 12.48 3.54 11.42
C LYS A 340 12.21 3.81 12.90
N HIS A 341 10.96 4.11 13.24
CA HIS A 341 10.56 4.46 14.59
C HIS A 341 10.00 3.26 15.37
N MET A 342 9.92 2.09 14.73
CA MET A 342 9.40 0.88 15.35
C MET A 342 10.44 0.25 16.28
N PRO A 343 10.14 0.01 17.57
CA PRO A 343 11.13 -0.60 18.47
C PRO A 343 11.35 -2.08 18.15
N GLU A 344 12.61 -2.52 18.15
CA GLU A 344 12.98 -3.91 17.83
C GLU A 344 12.93 -4.86 19.04
N TYR A 345 11.74 -5.11 19.60
CA TYR A 345 11.58 -5.91 20.82
C TYR A 345 12.13 -7.34 20.74
N CYS A 346 12.01 -8.01 19.59
CA CYS A 346 12.55 -9.37 19.40
C CYS A 346 14.08 -9.42 19.48
N GLY A 347 14.77 -8.32 19.17
CA GLY A 347 16.23 -8.22 19.30
C GLY A 347 16.66 -8.00 20.75
N VAL A 348 15.88 -7.27 21.53
CA VAL A 348 16.18 -6.91 22.93
C VAL A 348 16.27 -8.13 23.84
N ILE A 349 15.49 -9.17 23.58
CA ILE A 349 15.47 -10.39 24.40
C ILE A 349 16.60 -11.37 24.09
N SER A 350 17.41 -11.09 23.06
CA SER A 350 18.34 -12.07 22.49
C SER A 350 19.74 -11.95 23.08
N VAL A 351 20.01 -12.71 24.16
CA VAL A 351 21.33 -12.77 24.80
C VAL A 351 22.14 -13.96 24.25
N ASN A 352 23.25 -13.70 23.54
CA ASN A 352 24.10 -14.72 22.91
C ASN A 352 23.32 -15.78 22.08
N PRO A 353 22.51 -15.35 21.11
CA PRO A 353 21.63 -16.26 20.37
C PRO A 353 22.41 -17.28 19.55
N THR A 354 21.96 -18.53 19.55
CA THR A 354 22.55 -19.57 18.70
C THR A 354 22.20 -19.35 17.23
N THR A 355 23.18 -19.49 16.35
CA THR A 355 23.01 -19.49 14.88
C THR A 355 22.72 -20.88 14.34
N CYS A 356 22.83 -21.92 15.17
CA CYS A 356 22.58 -23.31 14.80
C CYS A 356 21.97 -24.04 15.99
N ALA A 357 20.67 -23.81 16.22
CA ALA A 357 19.92 -24.49 17.26
C ALA A 357 19.90 -25.99 16.98
N LYS A 358 19.97 -26.78 18.06
CA LYS A 358 19.83 -28.23 18.00
C LYS A 358 18.39 -28.58 18.37
N ARG A 359 17.72 -29.36 17.52
CA ARG A 359 16.30 -29.71 17.72
C ARG A 359 15.99 -30.25 19.12
N HIS A 360 16.74 -31.23 19.58
CA HIS A 360 16.55 -31.84 20.91
C HIS A 360 16.73 -30.85 22.07
N ARG A 361 17.53 -29.79 21.89
CA ARG A 361 17.67 -28.73 22.91
C ARG A 361 16.43 -27.84 22.90
N VAL A 362 15.98 -27.40 21.73
CA VAL A 362 14.74 -26.61 21.61
C VAL A 362 13.55 -27.38 22.20
N ASP A 363 13.40 -28.67 21.89
CA ASP A 363 12.34 -29.50 22.48
C ASP A 363 12.47 -29.66 24.01
N HIS A 364 13.68 -29.55 24.57
CA HIS A 364 13.91 -29.56 26.01
C HIS A 364 13.54 -28.22 26.65
N GLU A 365 13.96 -27.10 26.05
CA GLU A 365 13.60 -25.75 26.52
C GLU A 365 12.08 -25.53 26.46
N GLU A 366 11.41 -25.99 25.39
CA GLU A 366 9.94 -25.88 25.27
C GLU A 366 9.19 -26.67 26.35
N LYS A 367 9.76 -27.74 26.91
CA LYS A 367 9.13 -28.46 28.04
C LYS A 367 9.13 -27.66 29.34
N GLN A 368 9.99 -26.65 29.45
CA GLN A 368 10.02 -25.76 30.62
C GLN A 368 9.00 -24.62 30.51
N PHE A 369 8.49 -24.36 29.29
CA PHE A 369 7.51 -23.33 29.03
C PHE A 369 6.09 -23.82 29.35
N ASP A 370 5.35 -23.07 30.16
CA ASP A 370 3.93 -23.37 30.43
C ASP A 370 3.03 -22.96 29.25
N MET A 371 2.51 -23.95 28.52
CA MET A 371 1.62 -23.73 27.38
C MET A 371 0.31 -23.02 27.74
N ALA A 372 -0.14 -23.08 29.00
CA ALA A 372 -1.33 -22.35 29.44
C ALA A 372 -1.14 -20.82 29.31
N VAL A 373 0.11 -20.33 29.34
CA VAL A 373 0.44 -18.91 29.08
C VAL A 373 0.08 -18.52 27.65
N LEU A 374 0.42 -19.37 26.67
CA LEU A 374 0.10 -19.15 25.27
C LEU A 374 -1.42 -19.25 25.02
N GLU A 375 -2.10 -20.17 25.67
CA GLU A 375 -3.56 -20.33 25.58
C GLU A 375 -4.28 -19.07 26.09
N ARG A 376 -3.90 -18.54 27.26
CA ARG A 376 -4.45 -17.27 27.77
C ARG A 376 -4.16 -16.07 26.86
N ALA A 377 -3.02 -16.05 26.17
CA ALA A 377 -2.72 -15.03 25.17
C ALA A 377 -3.68 -15.13 23.97
N LEU A 378 -3.96 -16.35 23.50
CA LEU A 378 -4.88 -16.61 22.39
C LEU A 378 -6.36 -16.36 22.74
N GLU A 379 -6.75 -16.56 24.00
CA GLU A 379 -8.09 -16.23 24.50
C GLU A 379 -8.31 -14.70 24.56
N ARG A 380 -7.27 -13.95 24.91
CA ARG A 380 -7.29 -12.47 24.96
C ARG A 380 -6.98 -11.79 23.63
N ALA A 381 -6.76 -12.56 22.56
CA ALA A 381 -6.49 -12.01 21.24
C ALA A 381 -7.67 -11.15 20.76
N ARG A 382 -7.37 -9.95 20.26
CA ARG A 382 -8.37 -9.00 19.73
C ARG A 382 -8.36 -9.05 18.21
N LEU A 383 -9.53 -9.20 17.61
CA LEU A 383 -9.72 -9.23 16.16
C LEU A 383 -10.53 -8.02 15.75
N ILE A 384 -9.94 -7.13 14.96
CA ILE A 384 -10.53 -5.86 14.56
C ILE A 384 -10.49 -5.79 13.05
N SER A 385 -11.57 -5.33 12.41
CA SER A 385 -11.54 -5.05 10.98
C SER A 385 -10.62 -3.84 10.73
N ILE A 386 -9.71 -3.94 9.76
CA ILE A 386 -8.67 -2.92 9.53
C ILE A 386 -9.23 -1.53 9.19
N ASP A 387 -10.45 -1.46 8.64
CA ASP A 387 -11.18 -0.22 8.35
C ASP A 387 -11.74 0.46 9.62
N HIS A 388 -11.82 -0.26 10.74
CA HIS A 388 -12.28 0.21 12.05
C HIS A 388 -11.17 0.36 13.09
N VAL A 389 -9.94 -0.03 12.77
CA VAL A 389 -8.81 0.07 13.71
C VAL A 389 -8.64 1.50 14.23
N ILE A 390 -8.87 2.50 13.37
CA ILE A 390 -8.85 3.92 13.74
C ILE A 390 -9.87 4.29 14.82
N ASP A 391 -11.06 3.69 14.77
CA ASP A 391 -12.14 4.01 15.70
C ASP A 391 -11.75 3.55 17.10
N GLU A 392 -11.12 2.38 17.23
CA GLU A 392 -10.57 1.89 18.50
C GLU A 392 -9.40 2.74 19.02
N LEU A 393 -8.56 3.26 18.13
CA LEU A 393 -7.45 4.16 18.50
C LEU A 393 -7.94 5.47 19.15
N SER A 394 -9.22 5.82 18.97
CA SER A 394 -9.80 7.09 19.42
C SER A 394 -10.62 7.00 20.71
N GLN A 395 -10.80 5.82 21.31
CA GLN A 395 -11.75 5.60 22.43
C GLN A 395 -11.19 5.84 23.84
N ASP A 396 -9.88 5.72 24.05
CA ASP A 396 -9.31 5.61 25.41
C ASP A 396 -8.95 6.97 26.06
N ILE A 397 -8.81 8.04 25.28
CA ILE A 397 -8.52 9.41 25.78
C ILE A 397 -9.47 10.38 25.08
N GLN A 398 -10.16 11.22 25.86
CA GLN A 398 -10.90 12.36 25.30
C GLN A 398 -9.91 13.38 24.75
N ILE A 399 -9.65 13.28 23.45
CA ILE A 399 -8.86 14.25 22.73
C ILE A 399 -9.77 15.42 22.41
N GLU A 400 -9.43 16.60 22.92
CA GLU A 400 -10.18 17.80 22.59
C GLU A 400 -9.87 18.21 21.14
N GLU A 401 -10.92 18.20 20.33
CA GLU A 401 -10.94 18.64 18.93
C GLU A 401 -11.40 20.10 18.87
N VAL A 402 -10.66 20.94 18.14
CA VAL A 402 -11.01 22.34 17.91
C VAL A 402 -11.23 22.59 16.42
N SER A 403 -12.31 23.30 16.10
CA SER A 403 -12.65 23.65 14.70
C SER A 403 -11.95 24.91 14.19
N GLN A 404 -11.39 25.72 15.11
CA GLN A 404 -10.67 26.94 14.81
C GLN A 404 -9.36 26.98 15.58
N ALA A 405 -8.29 27.41 14.91
CA ALA A 405 -7.02 27.73 15.54
C ALA A 405 -7.01 29.22 15.97
N LEU A 406 -6.57 29.47 17.20
CA LEU A 406 -6.48 30.81 17.80
C LEU A 406 -5.07 31.37 17.71
N ALA A 407 -4.96 32.71 17.71
CA ALA A 407 -3.67 33.40 17.68
C ALA A 407 -2.76 32.95 18.84
N GLY A 408 -1.52 32.59 18.52
CA GLY A 408 -0.53 32.06 19.46
C GLY A 408 -0.45 30.53 19.50
N GLN A 409 -1.48 29.82 19.03
CA GLN A 409 -1.43 28.36 18.82
C GLN A 409 -0.65 28.04 17.54
N VAL A 410 -0.07 26.84 17.49
CA VAL A 410 0.62 26.31 16.30
C VAL A 410 -0.17 25.15 15.76
N VAL A 411 -0.49 25.17 14.47
CA VAL A 411 -1.02 23.99 13.79
C VAL A 411 0.14 23.17 13.26
N ILE A 412 0.22 21.92 13.67
CA ILE A 412 1.17 20.97 13.13
C ILE A 412 0.45 20.16 12.05
N ASP A 413 0.82 20.39 10.80
CA ASP A 413 0.39 19.54 9.70
C ASP A 413 1.17 18.23 9.78
N ILE A 414 0.48 17.16 10.14
CA ILE A 414 1.06 15.84 10.32
C ILE A 414 0.81 14.93 9.12
N ARG A 415 0.30 15.43 7.98
CA ARG A 415 0.11 14.61 6.79
C ARG A 415 1.44 14.12 6.21
N HIS A 416 1.39 13.12 5.33
CA HIS A 416 2.58 12.66 4.60
C HIS A 416 3.15 13.82 3.76
N PRO A 417 4.49 13.94 3.57
CA PRO A 417 5.11 15.00 2.78
C PRO A 417 4.45 15.23 1.43
N ASP A 418 4.19 14.16 0.67
CA ASP A 418 3.48 14.24 -0.61
C ASP A 418 2.17 15.05 -0.50
N ALA A 419 1.36 14.80 0.53
CA ALA A 419 0.11 15.52 0.74
C ALA A 419 0.31 16.97 1.23
N GLN A 420 1.39 17.25 1.97
CA GLN A 420 1.77 18.59 2.40
C GLN A 420 2.24 19.44 1.22
N GLU A 421 3.03 18.85 0.32
CA GLU A 421 3.51 19.48 -0.92
C GLU A 421 2.37 19.71 -1.90
N ASP A 422 1.50 18.71 -2.07
CA ASP A 422 0.37 18.78 -3.00
C ASP A 422 -0.73 19.75 -2.55
N GLN A 423 -0.93 19.88 -1.24
CA GLN A 423 -1.97 20.71 -0.64
C GLN A 423 -1.45 21.35 0.64
N PRO A 424 -0.59 22.39 0.55
CA PRO A 424 -0.08 23.08 1.74
C PRO A 424 -1.24 23.60 2.61
N LEU A 425 -1.15 23.34 3.91
CA LEU A 425 -2.10 23.91 4.86
C LEU A 425 -1.68 25.34 5.18
N GLU A 426 -2.47 26.32 4.75
CA GLU A 426 -2.27 27.73 5.06
C GLU A 426 -3.44 28.24 5.91
N LEU A 427 -3.12 28.92 7.00
CA LEU A 427 -4.09 29.48 7.94
C LEU A 427 -3.70 30.92 8.27
N ASP A 428 -4.60 31.86 7.98
CA ASP A 428 -4.34 33.29 8.18
C ASP A 428 -4.04 33.61 9.64
N GLY A 429 -2.87 34.21 9.90
CA GLY A 429 -2.45 34.63 11.24
C GLY A 429 -2.08 33.49 12.19
N ILE A 430 -2.06 32.24 11.72
CA ILE A 430 -1.71 31.05 12.51
C ILE A 430 -0.41 30.47 11.97
N GLU A 431 0.50 30.12 12.88
CA GLU A 431 1.74 29.43 12.51
C GLU A 431 1.42 27.98 12.17
N VAL A 432 1.68 27.58 10.92
CA VAL A 432 1.59 26.18 10.48
C VAL A 432 3.00 25.60 10.35
N LYS A 433 3.25 24.48 11.03
CA LYS A 433 4.49 23.70 10.89
C LYS A 433 4.21 22.38 10.18
N ALA A 434 4.90 22.14 9.08
CA ALA A 434 4.96 20.83 8.46
C ALA A 434 5.84 19.92 9.33
N LEU A 435 5.20 18.99 10.04
CA LEU A 435 5.89 17.95 10.79
C LEU A 435 5.09 16.66 10.60
N PRO A 436 5.40 15.90 9.54
CA PRO A 436 4.70 14.67 9.23
C PRO A 436 4.59 13.75 10.45
N PHE A 437 3.47 13.03 10.55
CA PHE A 437 3.12 12.22 11.71
C PHE A 437 4.25 11.29 12.18
N TYR A 438 5.05 10.74 11.26
CA TYR A 438 6.16 9.83 11.58
C TYR A 438 7.33 10.53 12.28
N ALA A 439 7.56 11.81 12.03
CA ALA A 439 8.61 12.61 12.67
C ALA A 439 8.08 13.32 13.93
N LEU A 440 6.77 13.25 14.17
CA LEU A 440 6.13 13.96 15.26
C LEU A 440 6.70 13.50 16.59
N ASN A 441 6.63 12.22 16.94
CA ASN A 441 7.00 11.76 18.28
C ASN A 441 8.46 12.01 18.65
N SER A 442 9.37 11.88 17.67
CA SER A 442 10.80 12.14 17.88
C SER A 442 11.09 13.64 18.04
N ARG A 443 10.48 14.49 17.23
CA ARG A 443 10.75 15.93 17.20
C ARG A 443 9.84 16.75 18.08
N PHE A 444 8.75 16.18 18.60
CA PHE A 444 7.81 16.89 19.48
C PHE A 444 8.52 17.34 20.76
N LYS A 445 9.51 16.56 21.23
CA LYS A 445 10.35 16.88 22.39
C LYS A 445 11.24 18.11 22.17
N GLU A 446 11.49 18.49 20.92
CA GLU A 446 12.25 19.69 20.56
C GLU A 446 11.36 20.95 20.51
N LEU A 447 10.03 20.78 20.56
CA LEU A 447 9.08 21.87 20.49
C LEU A 447 8.94 22.56 21.85
N ASP A 448 8.62 23.86 21.81
CA ASP A 448 8.42 24.68 23.01
C ASP A 448 7.19 24.19 23.78
N ALA A 449 7.42 23.64 24.99
CA ALA A 449 6.38 23.07 25.85
C ALA A 449 5.38 24.11 26.39
N THR A 450 5.68 25.41 26.31
CA THR A 450 4.77 26.48 26.76
C THR A 450 3.69 26.82 25.74
N ARG A 451 3.86 26.39 24.49
CA ARG A 451 2.90 26.63 23.40
C ARG A 451 1.91 25.48 23.27
N GLN A 452 0.74 25.79 22.71
CA GLN A 452 -0.29 24.80 22.41
C GLN A 452 -0.20 24.39 20.93
N TYR A 453 -0.17 23.08 20.69
CA TYR A 453 -0.05 22.49 19.36
C TYR A 453 -1.34 21.78 18.96
N LEU A 454 -1.82 22.08 17.76
CA LEU A 454 -3.01 21.44 17.18
C LEU A 454 -2.58 20.53 16.02
N LEU A 455 -2.78 19.22 16.13
CA LEU A 455 -2.40 18.28 15.08
C LEU A 455 -3.46 18.24 13.97
N TYR A 456 -3.02 18.33 12.71
CA TYR A 456 -3.90 18.33 11.55
C TYR A 456 -3.60 17.20 10.55
N CYS A 457 -4.66 16.50 10.14
CA CYS A 457 -4.68 15.63 8.97
C CYS A 457 -6.09 15.64 8.37
N ASP A 458 -6.24 15.30 7.08
CA ASP A 458 -7.47 15.59 6.33
C ASP A 458 -8.73 14.92 6.93
N LYS A 459 -8.59 13.72 7.51
CA LYS A 459 -9.71 12.98 8.10
C LYS A 459 -9.75 13.06 9.64
N GLY A 460 -8.82 13.80 10.27
CA GLY A 460 -8.63 13.85 11.72
C GLY A 460 -8.21 12.53 12.37
N VAL A 461 -8.03 11.48 11.58
CA VAL A 461 -7.66 10.13 12.02
C VAL A 461 -6.27 10.10 12.64
N MET A 462 -5.27 10.48 11.84
CA MET A 462 -3.87 10.49 12.28
C MET A 462 -3.69 11.52 13.39
N SER A 463 -4.40 12.65 13.32
CA SER A 463 -4.33 13.69 14.35
C SER A 463 -4.74 13.14 15.70
N ARG A 464 -5.86 12.41 15.76
CA ARG A 464 -6.32 11.78 17.00
C ARG A 464 -5.34 10.73 17.51
N LEU A 465 -4.87 9.85 16.63
CA LEU A 465 -3.91 8.82 17.00
C LEU A 465 -2.65 9.40 17.65
N HIS A 466 -2.05 10.39 17.00
CA HIS A 466 -0.82 11.00 17.46
C HIS A 466 -1.03 11.90 18.68
N ALA A 467 -2.17 12.60 18.76
CA ALA A 467 -2.54 13.36 19.94
C ALA A 467 -2.71 12.43 21.15
N HIS A 468 -3.36 11.27 20.98
CA HIS A 468 -3.46 10.25 22.02
C HIS A 468 -2.07 9.80 22.50
N HIS A 469 -1.18 9.48 21.57
CA HIS A 469 0.17 9.04 21.90
C HIS A 469 0.94 10.10 22.69
N LEU A 470 0.99 11.34 22.21
CA LEU A 470 1.67 12.44 22.89
C LEU A 470 1.06 12.74 24.27
N LEU A 471 -0.27 12.71 24.39
CA LEU A 471 -0.96 12.86 25.68
C LEU A 471 -0.57 11.73 26.65
N SER A 472 -0.46 10.49 26.16
CA SER A 472 -0.03 9.34 26.97
C SER A 472 1.43 9.41 27.42
N GLU A 473 2.30 10.10 26.66
CA GLU A 473 3.67 10.43 27.05
C GLU A 473 3.76 11.63 28.02
N GLY A 474 2.62 12.26 28.36
CA GLY A 474 2.54 13.38 29.30
C GLY A 474 2.55 14.77 28.65
N HIS A 475 2.49 14.87 27.32
CA HIS A 475 2.40 16.14 26.60
C HIS A 475 0.97 16.70 26.62
N ALA A 476 0.61 17.40 27.71
CA ALA A 476 -0.74 17.95 27.92
C ALA A 476 -1.11 19.13 26.99
N ASN A 477 -0.14 19.69 26.26
CA ASN A 477 -0.30 20.87 25.40
C ASN A 477 -0.72 20.53 23.95
N VAL A 478 -1.29 19.34 23.73
CA VAL A 478 -1.69 18.83 22.41
C VAL A 478 -3.22 18.74 22.27
N ARG A 479 -3.72 19.17 21.11
CA ARG A 479 -5.12 19.09 20.67
C ARG A 479 -5.18 18.63 19.22
N VAL A 480 -6.38 18.39 18.70
CA VAL A 480 -6.61 18.08 17.28
C VAL A 480 -7.29 19.25 16.60
N TYR A 481 -6.70 19.72 15.49
CA TYR A 481 -7.35 20.70 14.61
C TYR A 481 -8.23 19.98 13.60
N ARG A 482 -9.52 20.29 13.60
CA ARG A 482 -10.52 19.71 12.70
C ARG A 482 -11.40 20.80 12.11
N PRO A 483 -10.91 21.52 11.08
CA PRO A 483 -11.71 22.53 10.40
C PRO A 483 -12.96 21.87 9.81
N THR A 484 -14.11 22.48 10.05
CA THR A 484 -15.42 22.05 9.54
C THR A 484 -15.61 22.37 8.08
#